data_AF-A0A9X9F143-F1
#
_entry.id   AF-A0A9X9F143-F1
#
_cell.length_a   1.000
_cell.length_b   1.000
_cell.length_c   1.000
_cell.angle_alpha   90.00
_cell.angle_beta   90.00
_cell.angle_gamma   90.00
#
_symmetry.space_group_name_H-M   'P 1'
#
loop_
_entity.id
_entity.type
_entity.pdbx_description
1 polymer ?
#
loop_
_entity_poly.entity_id
_entity_poly.type
_entity_poly.pdbx_seq_one_letter_code
_entity_poly.pdbx_strand_id
1 'polypeptide(L)'
;SETWVVTALLGQATMTGPEAEKIGKLLELDEEVVQALTVVPLRGQVMQMPPTDPILYRLYEMMLQYAPTLRELILEKAGEGVMSAIN
;
A
#
# COMPACT_ATOMS: atom_id res chain seq x y z
N SER A 1 8.49 -8.66 1.88
CA SER A 1 8.85 -7.39 2.54
C SER A 1 7.91 -7.17 3.71
N GLU A 2 8.38 -6.59 4.83
CA GLU A 2 7.52 -6.20 5.97
C GLU A 2 6.37 -5.28 5.53
N THR A 3 6.69 -4.24 4.74
CA THR A 3 5.72 -3.27 4.22
C THR A 3 4.61 -3.94 3.40
N TRP A 4 4.96 -4.92 2.57
CA TRP A 4 4.00 -5.67 1.76
C TRP A 4 3.07 -6.53 2.61
N VAL A 5 3.58 -7.18 3.67
CA VAL A 5 2.75 -8.01 4.58
C VAL A 5 1.72 -7.12 5.28
N VAL A 6 2.13 -5.96 5.81
CA VAL A 6 1.22 -5.00 6.43
C VAL A 6 0.20 -4.49 5.40
N THR A 7 0.63 -4.20 4.16
CA THR A 7 -0.27 -3.77 3.08
C THR A 7 -1.33 -4.83 2.76
N ALA A 8 -0.95 -6.11 2.73
CA ALA A 8 -1.89 -7.21 2.49
C ALA A 8 -2.87 -7.38 3.66
N LEU A 9 -2.39 -7.29 4.90
CA LEU A 9 -3.24 -7.36 6.10
C LEU A 9 -4.23 -6.18 6.20
N LEU A 10 -3.86 -5.01 5.69
CA LEU A 10 -4.77 -3.87 5.53
C LEU A 10 -5.69 -3.99 4.31
N GLY A 11 -5.70 -5.14 3.61
CA GLY A 11 -6.56 -5.39 2.47
C GLY A 11 -6.18 -4.61 1.22
N GLN A 12 -4.90 -4.24 1.04
CA GLN A 12 -4.41 -3.45 -0.11
C GLN A 12 -3.46 -4.24 -1.03
N ALA A 13 -3.10 -5.46 -0.64
CA ALA A 13 -2.34 -6.40 -1.44
C ALA A 13 -2.91 -7.82 -1.30
N THR A 14 -2.48 -8.72 -2.17
CA THR A 14 -2.98 -10.09 -2.25
C THR A 14 -1.89 -11.06 -1.85
N MET A 15 -2.20 -12.01 -0.97
CA MET A 15 -1.30 -13.09 -0.57
C MET A 15 -1.49 -14.33 -1.43
N THR A 16 -0.45 -15.15 -1.55
CA THR A 16 -0.59 -16.52 -2.02
C THR A 16 -1.30 -17.38 -0.96
N GLY A 17 -1.89 -18.50 -1.36
CA GLY A 17 -2.52 -19.45 -0.42
C GLY A 17 -1.61 -19.85 0.75
N PRO A 18 -0.35 -20.28 0.50
CA PRO A 18 0.58 -20.63 1.58
C PRO A 18 0.92 -19.47 2.52
N GLU A 19 1.02 -18.24 2.00
CA GLU A 19 1.27 -17.04 2.83
C GLU A 19 0.05 -16.73 3.70
N ALA A 20 -1.15 -16.75 3.13
CA ALA A 20 -2.39 -16.51 3.84
C ALA A 20 -2.62 -17.55 4.94
N GLU A 21 -2.38 -18.84 4.68
CA GLU A 21 -2.47 -19.91 5.68
C GLU A 21 -1.48 -19.71 6.85
N LYS A 22 -0.24 -19.32 6.53
CA LYS A 22 0.78 -19.06 7.54
C LYS A 22 0.37 -17.90 8.45
N ILE A 23 -0.15 -16.82 7.86
CA ILE A 23 -0.66 -15.66 8.59
C ILE A 23 -1.90 -16.02 9.40
N GLY A 24 -2.82 -16.80 8.84
CA GLY A 24 -4.00 -17.29 9.53
C GLY A 24 -3.67 -18.07 10.79
N LYS A 25 -2.68 -18.96 10.73
CA LYS A 25 -2.18 -19.70 11.90
C LYS A 25 -1.51 -18.80 12.94
N LEU A 26 -0.74 -17.81 12.49
CA LEU A 26 0.00 -16.91 13.38
C LEU A 26 -0.90 -15.94 14.14
N LEU A 27 -1.93 -15.43 13.46
CA LEU A 27 -2.86 -14.44 14.01
C LEU A 27 -4.18 -15.07 14.47
N GLU A 28 -4.29 -16.40 14.45
CA GLU A 28 -5.47 -17.17 14.84
C GLU A 28 -6.75 -16.70 14.12
N LEU A 29 -6.66 -16.52 12.80
CA LEU A 29 -7.77 -16.03 11.97
C LEU A 29 -8.67 -17.17 11.49
N ASP A 30 -9.95 -16.83 11.32
CA ASP A 30 -10.94 -17.73 10.72
C ASP A 30 -10.60 -18.04 9.25
N GLU A 31 -11.06 -19.20 8.78
CA GLU A 31 -10.80 -19.66 7.40
C GLU A 31 -11.34 -18.66 6.35
N GLU A 32 -12.48 -18.03 6.61
CA GLU A 32 -13.04 -17.00 5.72
C GLU A 32 -12.09 -15.81 5.56
N VAL A 33 -11.45 -15.37 6.65
CA VAL A 33 -10.48 -14.27 6.62
C VAL A 33 -9.22 -14.67 5.87
N VAL A 34 -8.76 -15.91 6.06
CA VAL A 34 -7.62 -16.46 5.32
C VAL A 34 -7.91 -16.49 3.83
N GLN A 35 -9.10 -16.93 3.42
CA GLN A 35 -9.51 -16.92 2.02
C GLN A 35 -9.57 -15.49 1.46
N ALA A 36 -10.10 -14.54 2.22
CA ALA A 36 -10.18 -13.14 1.81
C ALA A 36 -8.81 -12.52 1.48
N LEU A 37 -7.74 -12.90 2.20
CA LEU A 37 -6.37 -12.43 1.94
C LEU A 37 -5.82 -12.86 0.56
N THR A 38 -6.41 -13.88 -0.07
CA THR A 38 -6.00 -14.38 -1.40
C THR A 38 -6.77 -13.72 -2.56
N VAL A 39 -7.79 -12.92 -2.25
CA VAL A 39 -8.59 -12.20 -3.25
C VAL A 39 -7.88 -10.91 -3.65
N VAL A 40 -8.01 -10.51 -4.92
CA VAL A 40 -7.51 -9.21 -5.39
C VAL A 40 -8.41 -8.10 -4.83
N PRO A 41 -7.89 -7.22 -3.95
CA PRO A 41 -8.72 -6.22 -3.29
C PRO A 41 -8.95 -5.00 -4.19
N LEU A 42 -10.00 -4.25 -3.88
CA LEU A 42 -10.15 -2.89 -4.37
C LEU A 42 -9.21 -1.96 -3.58
N ARG A 43 -8.13 -1.54 -4.23
CA ARG A 43 -7.09 -0.70 -3.62
C ARG A 43 -7.52 0.78 -3.54
N GLY A 44 -6.92 1.52 -2.61
CA GLY A 44 -7.08 2.96 -2.43
C GLY A 44 -8.32 3.38 -1.63
N GLN A 45 -9.04 2.45 -1.01
CA GLN A 45 -10.28 2.74 -0.27
C GLN A 45 -10.14 2.71 1.26
N VAL A 46 -8.96 2.37 1.77
CA VAL A 46 -8.71 2.23 3.22
C VAL A 46 -8.59 3.55 3.97
N MET A 47 -8.50 4.68 3.25
CA MET A 47 -8.39 6.00 3.87
C MET A 47 -9.32 7.00 3.20
N GLN A 48 -9.94 7.85 4.03
CA GLN A 48 -10.65 9.03 3.55
C GLN A 48 -9.64 10.09 3.08
N MET A 49 -10.01 10.84 2.02
CA MET A 49 -9.22 11.97 1.53
C MET A 49 -9.90 13.31 1.85
N PRO A 50 -9.17 14.30 2.39
CA PRO A 50 -7.78 14.20 2.87
C PRO A 50 -7.67 13.32 4.15
N PRO A 51 -6.50 12.75 4.45
CA PRO A 51 -6.33 11.94 5.66
C PRO A 51 -6.57 12.76 6.93
N THR A 52 -7.30 12.20 7.88
CA THR A 52 -7.50 12.83 9.20
C THR A 52 -6.49 12.37 10.24
N ASP A 53 -5.86 11.22 10.03
CA ASP A 53 -4.77 10.74 10.86
C ASP A 53 -3.55 11.67 10.76
N PRO A 54 -2.97 12.15 11.87
CA PRO A 54 -1.87 13.10 11.83
C PRO A 54 -0.61 12.60 11.10
N ILE A 55 -0.30 11.31 11.16
CA ILE A 55 0.88 10.75 10.51
C ILE A 55 0.65 10.72 8.99
N LEU A 56 -0.50 10.20 8.57
CA LEU A 56 -0.87 10.15 7.15
C LEU A 56 -1.03 11.55 6.55
N TYR A 57 -1.56 12.50 7.32
CA TYR A 57 -1.70 13.89 6.86
C TYR A 57 -0.34 14.55 6.57
N ARG A 58 0.71 14.26 7.36
CA ARG A 58 2.06 14.79 7.08
C ARG A 58 2.65 14.22 5.80
N LEU A 59 2.42 12.94 5.50
CA LEU A 59 2.82 12.35 4.21
C LEU A 59 2.06 13.01 3.04
N TYR A 60 0.77 13.29 3.22
CA TYR A 60 -0.02 14.03 2.25
C TYR A 60 0.48 15.48 2.07
N GLU A 61 0.84 16.17 3.14
CA GLU A 61 1.42 17.51 3.11
C GLU A 61 2.76 17.55 2.37
N MET A 62 3.61 16.53 2.55
CA MET A 62 4.84 16.39 1.76
C MET A 62 4.54 16.34 0.25
N MET A 63 3.49 15.63 -0.16
CA MET A 63 3.07 15.61 -1.57
C MET A 63 2.60 16.99 -2.03
N LEU A 64 1.78 17.69 -1.24
CA LEU A 64 1.32 19.04 -1.57
C LEU A 64 2.48 20.03 -1.74
N GLN A 65 3.52 19.92 -0.92
CA GLN A 65 4.65 20.85 -0.92
C GLN A 65 5.69 20.50 -1.98
N TYR A 66 6.03 19.22 -2.13
CA TYR A 66 7.21 18.79 -2.89
C TYR A 66 6.88 18.10 -4.23
N ALA A 67 5.63 17.77 -4.54
CA ALA A 67 5.31 17.06 -5.78
C ALA A 67 5.84 17.75 -7.06
N PRO A 68 5.72 19.09 -7.24
CA PRO A 68 6.31 19.75 -8.41
C PRO A 68 7.83 19.61 -8.46
N THR A 69 8.51 19.75 -7.33
CA THR A 69 9.97 19.58 -7.23
C THR A 69 10.38 18.14 -7.55
N LEU A 70 9.69 17.15 -6.99
CA LEU A 70 9.96 15.73 -7.26
C LEU A 70 9.74 15.38 -8.73
N ARG A 71 8.70 15.95 -9.36
CA ARG A 71 8.44 15.77 -10.80
C ARG A 71 9.63 16.24 -11.65
N GLU A 72 10.11 17.47 -11.43
CA GLU A 72 11.24 18.00 -12.21
C GLU A 72 12.53 17.22 -11.97
N LEU A 73 12.79 16.82 -10.72
CA LEU A 73 13.96 15.99 -10.40
C LEU A 73 13.90 14.61 -11.06
N ILE A 74 12.71 13.99 -11.14
CA ILE A 74 12.53 12.71 -11.85
C ILE A 74 12.80 12.91 -13.35
N LEU A 75 12.24 13.95 -13.96
CA LEU A 75 12.47 14.22 -15.39
C LEU A 75 13.93 14.54 -15.70
N GLU A 76 14.60 15.31 -14.85
CA GLU A 76 16.02 15.64 -15.01
C GLU A 76 16.92 14.41 -14.88
N LYS A 77 16.66 13.54 -13.88
CA LYS A 77 17.58 12.46 -13.51
C LYS A 77 17.28 11.13 -14.17
N ALA A 78 16.01 10.84 -14.40
CA ALA A 78 15.54 9.57 -14.97
C ALA A 78 15.01 9.73 -16.41
N GLY A 79 14.92 10.97 -16.92
CA GLY A 79 14.38 11.27 -18.24
C GLY A 79 12.86 11.31 -18.27
N GLU A 80 12.29 11.38 -19.47
CA GLU A 80 10.84 11.36 -19.65
C GLU A 80 10.24 10.02 -19.18
N GLY A 81 9.33 10.07 -18.21
CA GLY A 81 8.69 8.88 -17.66
C GLY A 81 8.00 9.14 -16.33
N VAL A 82 7.66 8.03 -15.64
CA VAL A 82 7.03 8.04 -14.31
C VAL A 82 7.72 7.05 -13.39
N MET A 83 7.71 7.35 -12.09
CA MET A 83 8.12 6.40 -11.06
C MET A 83 6.99 5.40 -10.82
N SER A 84 7.25 4.11 -11.07
CA SER A 84 6.26 3.06 -10.82
C SER A 84 6.00 2.91 -9.31
N ALA A 85 4.73 2.79 -8.94
CA ALA A 85 4.31 2.46 -7.57
C ALA A 85 3.93 0.97 -7.41
N ILE A 86 4.27 0.12 -8.39
CA ILE A 86 3.83 -1.28 -8.47
C ILE A 86 4.99 -2.28 -8.54
N ASN A 87 6.08 -1.92 -9.22
CA ASN A 87 7.19 -2.85 -9.53
C ASN A 87 8.12 -3.10 -8.35
#